data_AF-A0A9Q0YHU0-F1
#
_entry.id   AF-A0A9Q0YHU0-F1
#
_cell.length_a   1.000
_cell.length_b   1.000
_cell.length_c   1.000
_cell.angle_alpha   90.00
_cell.angle_beta   90.00
_cell.angle_gamma   90.00
#
_symmetry.space_group_name_H-M   'P 1'
#
loop_
_entity.id
_entity.type
_entity.pdbx_description
1 polymer ?
#
loop_
_entity_poly.entity_id
_entity_poly.type
_entity_poly.pdbx_seq_one_letter_code
_entity_poly.pdbx_strand_id
1 'polypeptide(L)'
;MAITTCTMFYSVGLLFVVFTQENKMDSRTTGYNLFCKELSSEEGVKQLASPQRFTVYAARWAALTPEGRNVFKRRAAKENTLSTRQRQQRWNKCVKKMLKIMDEMQSLQPTSGYFVLVPKDGTPRYGGTPEGNSFVTEEYETVVSGFCKGLDKQTMAKQVITVHDIRQLFNRKYAEAVGQPGKKMPYKTSSELEMEGLPEGIRLKKPQCYGTAQMRKIWDAREDIKCVLKC
;
A
#
# COMPACT_ATOMS: atom_id res chain seq x y z
N MET A 1 6.48 7.42 7.86
CA MET A 1 7.41 7.14 6.75
C MET A 1 8.05 5.81 7.06
N ALA A 2 8.08 4.88 6.11
CA ALA A 2 8.78 3.61 6.28
C ALA A 2 9.63 3.43 5.01
N ILE A 3 10.94 3.28 5.19
CA ILE A 3 11.83 2.75 4.15
C ILE A 3 11.51 1.27 4.13
N THR A 4 10.89 0.78 3.06
CA THR A 4 10.37 -0.60 3.06
C THR A 4 11.49 -1.62 2.87
N THR A 5 12.60 -1.24 2.22
CA THR A 5 13.78 -2.10 2.07
C THR A 5 15.00 -1.24 1.71
N CYS A 6 16.10 -1.45 2.44
CA CYS A 6 17.45 -1.04 2.04
C CYS A 6 18.21 -2.34 1.82
N THR A 7 18.53 -2.66 0.58
CA THR A 7 19.31 -3.85 0.27
C THR A 7 20.67 -3.39 -0.20
N MET A 8 21.67 -3.61 0.65
CA MET A 8 23.07 -3.41 0.27
C MET A 8 23.55 -4.69 -0.41
N PHE A 9 23.86 -4.58 -1.70
CA PHE A 9 24.58 -5.64 -2.40
C PHE A 9 26.03 -5.21 -2.54
N TYR A 10 26.94 -6.15 -2.34
CA TYR A 10 28.35 -6.00 -2.65
C TYR A 10 28.64 -6.90 -3.84
N SER A 11 29.00 -6.31 -4.98
CA SER A 11 29.58 -7.06 -6.10
C SER A 11 30.66 -6.20 -6.73
N VAL A 12 31.87 -6.77 -6.83
CA VAL A 12 33.02 -6.18 -7.56
C VAL A 12 33.44 -4.77 -7.09
N GLY A 13 33.43 -4.51 -5.78
CA GLY A 13 33.94 -3.24 -5.24
C GLY A 13 33.02 -2.01 -5.40
N LEU A 14 31.83 -2.18 -5.99
CA LEU A 14 30.76 -1.18 -5.96
C LEU A 14 29.79 -1.45 -4.81
N LEU A 15 29.49 -0.39 -4.05
CA LEU A 15 28.45 -0.41 -3.01
C LEU A 15 27.10 -0.06 -3.65
N PHE A 16 26.23 -1.06 -3.79
CA PHE A 16 24.89 -0.87 -4.32
C PHE A 16 23.95 -0.50 -3.17
N VAL A 17 23.49 0.75 -3.11
CA VAL A 17 22.49 1.18 -2.12
C VAL A 17 21.16 1.43 -2.82
N VAL A 18 20.34 0.39 -2.88
CA VAL A 18 19.02 0.46 -3.47
C VAL A 18 18.02 0.92 -2.40
N PHE A 19 17.56 2.16 -2.53
CA PHE A 19 16.45 2.68 -1.73
C PHE A 19 15.13 2.48 -2.48
N THR A 20 14.39 1.42 -2.15
CA THR A 20 12.99 1.34 -2.57
C THR A 20 12.15 2.22 -1.65
N GLN A 21 11.64 3.33 -2.16
CA GLN A 21 10.61 4.07 -1.47
C GLN A 21 9.25 3.77 -2.10
N GLU A 22 8.41 2.99 -1.41
CA GLU A 22 6.97 3.08 -1.64
C GLU A 22 6.56 4.51 -1.29
N ASN A 23 6.26 5.28 -2.32
CA ASN A 23 5.90 6.67 -2.15
C ASN A 23 4.52 6.72 -1.47
N LYS A 24 4.50 6.75 -0.12
CA LYS A 24 3.33 7.07 0.70
C LYS A 24 2.87 8.53 0.50
N MET A 25 3.35 9.24 -0.53
CA MET A 25 2.80 10.54 -0.94
C MET A 25 1.33 10.48 -1.34
N ASP A 26 0.82 9.29 -1.64
CA ASP A 26 -0.59 9.04 -1.96
C ASP A 26 -1.35 8.29 -0.87
N SER A 27 -0.70 7.91 0.23
CA SER A 27 -1.46 7.33 1.34
C SER A 27 -2.30 8.44 1.92
N ARG A 28 -3.56 8.54 1.48
CA ARG A 28 -4.54 9.42 2.10
C ARG A 28 -4.47 9.13 3.59
N THR A 29 -4.00 10.10 4.37
CA THR A 29 -4.03 9.99 5.81
C THR A 29 -5.49 9.81 6.16
N THR A 30 -5.86 8.69 6.77
CA THR A 30 -7.21 8.49 7.31
C THR A 30 -7.26 9.13 8.69
N GLY A 31 -8.45 9.43 9.20
CA GLY A 31 -8.59 9.89 10.59
C GLY A 31 -7.93 8.94 11.60
N TYR A 32 -8.04 7.63 11.35
CA TYR A 32 -7.38 6.61 12.16
C TYR A 32 -5.84 6.66 12.05
N ASN A 33 -5.29 6.81 10.83
CA ASN A 33 -3.83 6.89 10.64
C ASN A 33 -3.24 8.13 11.33
N LEU A 34 -3.95 9.26 11.28
CA LEU A 34 -3.56 10.48 11.99
C LEU A 34 -3.60 10.27 13.51
N PHE A 35 -4.66 9.63 14.01
CA PHE A 35 -4.79 9.27 15.42
C PHE A 35 -3.65 8.36 15.90
N CYS A 36 -3.35 7.28 15.18
CA CYS A 36 -2.25 6.39 15.53
C CYS A 36 -0.90 7.13 15.54
N LYS A 37 -0.69 8.07 14.62
CA LYS A 37 0.53 8.89 14.55
C LYS A 37 0.67 9.81 15.76
N GLU A 38 -0.41 10.47 16.17
CA GLU A 38 -0.43 11.30 17.38
C GLU A 38 -0.21 10.46 18.63
N LEU A 39 -0.93 9.34 18.75
CA LEU A 39 -0.81 8.45 19.90
C LEU A 39 0.57 7.79 20.00
N SER A 40 1.23 7.53 18.86
CA SER A 40 2.61 7.02 18.84
C SER A 40 3.63 8.02 19.40
N SER A 41 3.24 9.29 19.55
CA SER A 41 4.10 10.34 20.10
C SER A 41 4.02 10.42 21.63
N GLU A 42 3.00 9.83 22.25
CA GLU A 42 2.81 9.78 23.71
C GLU A 42 3.85 8.88 24.39
N GLU A 43 4.40 9.34 25.49
CA GLU A 43 5.53 8.71 26.20
C GLU A 43 5.22 7.29 26.67
N GLY A 44 4.01 7.05 27.18
CA GLY A 44 3.55 5.72 27.60
C GLY A 44 3.30 4.74 26.45
N VAL A 45 3.11 5.22 25.22
CA VAL A 45 2.88 4.36 24.04
C VAL A 45 4.17 4.10 23.28
N LYS A 46 5.12 5.04 23.30
CA LYS A 46 6.46 4.89 22.72
C LYS A 46 7.26 3.74 23.30
N GLN A 47 7.05 3.42 24.58
CA GLN A 47 7.81 2.38 25.27
C GLN A 47 7.26 0.96 25.02
N LEU A 48 6.03 0.84 24.52
CA LEU A 48 5.41 -0.46 24.26
C LEU A 48 6.00 -1.15 23.03
N ALA A 49 5.95 -2.49 22.99
CA ALA A 49 6.34 -3.26 21.81
C ALA A 49 5.35 -3.02 20.65
N SER A 50 5.82 -3.10 19.40
CA SER A 50 4.99 -2.84 18.20
C SER A 50 3.62 -3.55 18.19
N PRO A 51 3.49 -4.84 18.56
CA PRO A 51 2.19 -5.52 18.61
C PRO A 51 1.23 -4.90 19.64
N GLN A 52 1.76 -4.56 20.83
CA GLN A 52 0.98 -3.99 21.93
C GLN A 52 0.48 -2.58 21.59
N ARG A 53 1.25 -1.79 20.83
CA ARG A 53 0.83 -0.47 20.35
C ARG A 53 -0.44 -0.55 19.50
N PHE A 54 -0.55 -1.53 18.60
CA PHE A 54 -1.73 -1.68 17.74
C PHE A 54 -2.99 -2.03 18.53
N THR A 55 -2.85 -2.83 19.59
CA THR A 55 -3.96 -3.12 20.52
C THR A 55 -4.42 -1.85 21.23
N VAL A 56 -3.48 -1.02 21.71
CA VAL A 56 -3.80 0.25 22.37
C VAL A 56 -4.46 1.25 21.40
N TYR A 57 -3.97 1.34 20.16
CA TYR A 57 -4.57 2.19 19.12
C TYR A 57 -6.03 1.79 18.86
N ALA A 58 -6.29 0.50 18.67
CA ALA A 58 -7.64 0.00 18.41
C ALA A 58 -8.59 0.28 19.59
N ALA A 59 -8.15 -0.01 20.82
CA ALA A 59 -8.94 0.20 22.03
C ALA A 59 -9.29 1.69 22.24
N ARG A 60 -8.30 2.59 22.16
CA ARG A 60 -8.53 4.03 22.35
C ARG A 60 -9.34 4.65 21.21
N TRP A 61 -9.16 4.17 19.98
CA TRP A 61 -10.00 4.60 18.86
C TRP A 61 -11.45 4.17 19.02
N ALA A 62 -11.69 2.96 19.54
CA ALA A 62 -13.03 2.48 19.85
C ALA A 62 -13.69 3.26 21.01
N ALA A 63 -12.90 3.71 21.99
CA ALA A 63 -13.39 4.51 23.12
C ALA A 63 -13.74 5.96 22.76
N LEU A 64 -13.25 6.50 21.63
CA LEU A 64 -13.58 7.84 21.17
C LEU A 64 -15.04 7.96 20.72
N THR A 65 -15.67 9.09 21.08
CA THR A 65 -17.01 9.47 20.60
C THR A 65 -17.03 9.67 19.07
N PRO A 66 -18.20 9.54 18.43
CA PRO A 66 -18.37 9.80 17.01
C PRO A 66 -17.84 11.18 16.59
N GLU A 67 -18.05 12.20 17.42
CA GLU A 67 -17.59 13.58 17.24
C GLU A 67 -16.06 13.64 17.29
N GLY A 68 -15.44 12.98 18.27
CA GLY A 68 -13.99 12.86 18.39
C GLY A 68 -13.36 12.23 17.16
N ARG A 69 -13.93 11.13 16.65
CA ARG A 69 -13.47 10.49 15.40
C ARG A 69 -13.64 11.41 14.19
N ASN A 70 -14.70 12.20 14.14
CA ASN A 70 -14.95 13.15 13.05
C ASN A 70 -13.97 14.32 13.04
N VAL A 71 -13.44 14.76 14.19
CA VAL A 71 -12.34 15.73 14.26
C VAL A 71 -11.10 15.19 13.54
N PHE A 72 -10.70 13.95 13.84
CA PHE A 72 -9.57 13.30 13.16
C PHE A 72 -9.82 13.14 11.66
N LYS A 73 -11.03 12.76 11.24
CA LYS A 73 -11.39 12.69 9.81
C LYS A 73 -11.26 14.03 9.10
N ARG A 74 -11.74 15.13 9.71
CA ARG A 74 -11.63 16.49 9.15
C ARG A 74 -10.17 16.95 9.04
N ARG A 75 -9.37 16.73 10.08
CA ARG A 75 -7.93 17.06 10.10
C ARG A 75 -7.17 16.27 9.04
N ALA A 76 -7.45 14.97 8.94
CA ALA A 76 -6.89 14.10 7.91
C ALA A 76 -7.29 14.54 6.48
N ALA A 77 -8.53 14.97 6.27
CA ALA A 77 -8.99 15.52 4.99
C ALA A 77 -8.22 16.79 4.60
N LYS A 78 -7.95 17.69 5.56
CA LYS A 78 -7.14 18.90 5.35
C LYS A 78 -5.67 18.60 5.04
N GLU A 79 -5.11 17.53 5.59
CA GLU A 79 -3.75 17.09 5.24
C GLU A 79 -3.68 16.43 3.85
N ASN A 80 -4.78 15.84 3.37
CA ASN A 80 -4.84 15.25 2.04
C ASN A 80 -5.03 16.28 0.90
N THR A 81 -5.49 17.50 1.22
CA THR A 81 -5.63 18.62 0.27
C THR A 81 -4.35 19.43 0.06
N LEU A 82 -3.19 18.96 0.53
CA LEU A 82 -1.90 19.61 0.26
C LEU A 82 -1.70 19.83 -1.25
N SER A 83 -1.36 21.06 -1.61
CA SER A 83 -1.17 21.46 -3.00
C SER A 83 -0.01 20.70 -3.65
N THR A 84 -0.03 20.58 -4.98
CA THR A 84 1.06 19.97 -5.77
C THR A 84 2.43 20.56 -5.40
N ARG A 85 2.49 21.87 -5.11
CA ARG A 85 3.70 22.56 -4.65
C ARG A 85 4.18 22.08 -3.28
N GLN A 86 3.29 21.89 -2.31
CA GLN A 86 3.65 21.39 -0.98
C GLN A 86 4.09 19.92 -1.03
N ARG A 87 3.47 19.13 -1.92
CA ARG A 87 3.90 17.76 -2.23
C ARG A 87 5.32 17.75 -2.80
N GLN A 88 5.61 18.60 -3.79
CA GLN A 88 6.95 18.76 -4.37
C GLN A 88 7.99 19.22 -3.33
N GLN A 89 7.63 20.11 -2.41
CA GLN A 89 8.53 20.52 -1.33
C GLN A 89 8.86 19.39 -0.36
N ARG A 90 7.87 18.56 0.00
CA ARG A 90 8.11 17.35 0.82
C ARG A 90 9.02 16.37 0.10
N TRP A 91 8.82 16.18 -1.21
CA TRP A 91 9.69 15.39 -2.07
C TRP A 91 11.13 15.92 -2.05
N ASN A 92 11.33 17.21 -2.33
CA ASN A 92 12.65 17.83 -2.36
C ASN A 92 13.37 17.68 -0.99
N LYS A 93 12.64 17.76 0.13
CA LYS A 93 13.20 17.50 1.46
C LYS A 93 13.65 16.04 1.62
N CYS A 94 12.91 15.08 1.07
CA CYS A 94 13.28 13.66 1.11
C CYS A 94 14.54 13.40 0.28
N VAL A 95 14.59 13.94 -0.95
CA VAL A 95 15.78 13.84 -1.82
C VAL A 95 17.00 14.45 -1.14
N LYS A 96 16.90 15.64 -0.55
CA LYS A 96 18.00 16.27 0.19
C LYS A 96 18.53 15.41 1.35
N LYS A 97 17.65 14.68 2.04
CA LYS A 97 18.07 13.75 3.11
C LYS A 97 18.83 12.56 2.55
N MET A 98 18.37 11.99 1.42
CA MET A 98 19.09 10.89 0.77
C MET A 98 20.47 11.34 0.29
N LEU A 99 20.56 12.51 -0.34
CA LEU A 99 21.83 13.10 -0.76
C LEU A 99 22.79 13.29 0.43
N LYS A 100 22.28 13.71 1.60
CA LYS A 100 23.10 13.83 2.80
C LYS A 100 23.62 12.47 3.30
N ILE A 101 22.78 11.44 3.31
CA ILE A 101 23.19 10.08 3.68
C ILE A 101 24.25 9.57 2.71
N MET A 102 24.14 9.90 1.42
CA MET A 102 25.16 9.56 0.43
C MET A 102 26.49 10.27 0.68
N ASP A 103 26.47 11.54 1.05
CA ASP A 103 27.67 12.31 1.40
C ASP A 103 28.36 11.71 2.63
N GLU A 104 27.58 11.34 3.66
CA GLU A 104 28.07 10.60 4.82
C GLU A 104 28.64 9.22 4.42
N MET A 105 28.00 8.49 3.50
CA MET A 105 28.50 7.21 2.99
C MET A 105 29.76 7.36 2.11
N GLN A 106 29.87 8.43 1.33
CA GLN A 106 31.04 8.75 0.51
C GLN A 106 32.28 9.02 1.39
N SER A 107 32.07 9.60 2.57
CA SER A 107 33.14 9.76 3.58
C SER A 107 33.63 8.43 4.17
N LEU A 108 32.79 7.40 4.14
CA LEU A 108 33.08 6.06 4.68
C LEU A 108 33.61 5.09 3.61
N GLN A 109 33.15 5.20 2.36
CA GLN A 109 33.66 4.48 1.19
C GLN A 109 33.63 5.38 -0.07
N PRO A 110 34.78 5.89 -0.53
CA PRO A 110 34.84 6.94 -1.55
C PRO A 110 34.70 6.45 -3.01
N THR A 111 34.54 5.15 -3.26
CA THR A 111 34.92 4.57 -4.56
C THR A 111 33.88 4.68 -5.68
N SER A 112 32.59 4.59 -5.39
CA SER A 112 31.48 4.88 -6.34
C SER A 112 30.14 4.42 -5.77
N GLY A 113 29.08 5.18 -6.03
CA GLY A 113 27.73 4.85 -5.59
C GLY A 113 26.64 5.55 -6.42
N TYR A 114 25.51 4.86 -6.60
CA TYR A 114 24.33 5.35 -7.30
C TYR A 114 23.04 4.80 -6.67
N PHE A 115 21.90 5.44 -6.96
CA PHE A 115 20.56 5.02 -6.56
C PHE A 115 19.58 5.11 -7.72
N VAL A 116 18.54 4.28 -7.67
CA VAL A 116 17.41 4.29 -8.61
C VAL A 116 16.11 4.36 -7.80
N LEU A 117 15.23 5.28 -8.18
CA LEU A 117 13.92 5.53 -7.58
C LEU A 117 12.86 5.44 -8.66
N VAL A 118 11.85 4.59 -8.47
CA VAL A 118 10.71 4.48 -9.38
C VAL A 118 9.47 5.07 -8.71
N PRO A 119 9.01 6.27 -9.12
CA PRO A 119 7.77 6.84 -8.63
C PRO A 119 6.55 6.16 -9.30
N LYS A 120 5.35 6.43 -8.77
CA LYS A 120 4.08 5.87 -9.30
C LYS A 120 3.75 6.30 -10.73
N ASP A 121 4.32 7.41 -11.20
CA ASP A 121 4.20 7.87 -12.59
C ASP A 121 4.96 6.94 -13.56
N GLY A 122 5.66 5.93 -13.04
CA GLY A 122 6.41 4.95 -13.82
C GLY A 122 7.69 5.52 -14.41
N THR A 123 8.05 6.78 -14.13
CA THR A 123 9.25 7.40 -14.71
C THR A 123 10.43 7.23 -13.76
N PRO A 124 11.36 6.28 -14.01
CA PRO A 124 12.49 6.07 -13.12
C PRO A 124 13.37 7.32 -13.04
N ARG A 125 13.86 7.60 -11.83
CA ARG A 125 14.79 8.68 -11.52
C ARG A 125 16.01 8.07 -10.84
N TYR A 126 17.19 8.46 -11.23
CA TYR A 126 18.43 7.96 -10.66
C TYR A 126 19.39 9.11 -10.36
N GLY A 127 20.39 8.83 -9.53
CA GLY A 127 21.41 9.79 -9.14
C GLY A 127 22.53 9.11 -8.36
N GLY A 128 23.62 9.82 -8.12
CA GLY A 128 24.85 9.20 -7.67
C GLY A 128 26.03 10.16 -7.68
N THR A 129 27.17 9.62 -7.26
CA THR A 129 28.51 10.16 -7.58
C THR A 129 28.68 10.34 -9.10
N PRO A 130 29.60 11.19 -9.59
CA PRO A 130 29.88 11.33 -11.02
C PRO A 130 30.14 9.98 -11.71
N GLU A 131 30.97 9.13 -11.10
CA GLU A 131 31.29 7.79 -11.59
C GLU A 131 30.06 6.87 -11.57
N GLY A 132 29.25 6.94 -10.51
CA GLY A 132 28.00 6.19 -10.39
C GLY A 132 26.93 6.63 -11.41
N ASN A 133 26.85 7.92 -11.74
CA ASN A 133 25.92 8.42 -12.75
C ASN A 133 26.34 8.00 -14.16
N SER A 134 27.64 8.03 -14.47
CA SER A 134 28.17 7.51 -15.73
C SER A 134 27.84 6.02 -15.86
N PHE A 135 28.09 5.23 -14.82
CA PHE A 135 27.75 3.80 -14.78
C PHE A 135 26.25 3.55 -15.02
N VAL A 136 25.36 4.27 -14.33
CA VAL A 136 23.90 4.09 -14.53
C VAL A 136 23.44 4.51 -15.92
N THR A 137 24.10 5.50 -16.52
CA THR A 137 23.76 5.96 -17.87
C THR A 137 24.24 4.94 -18.92
N GLU A 138 25.43 4.37 -18.73
CA GLU A 138 26.00 3.34 -19.60
C GLU A 138 25.24 2.01 -19.49
N GLU A 139 24.91 1.58 -18.27
CA GLU A 139 24.21 0.32 -17.98
C GLU A 139 22.70 0.52 -17.73
N TYR A 140 22.11 1.56 -18.32
CA TYR A 140 20.73 1.98 -18.04
C TYR A 140 19.71 0.84 -18.19
N GLU A 141 19.84 0.02 -19.23
CA GLU A 141 18.88 -1.06 -19.50
C GLU A 141 19.00 -2.21 -18.48
N THR A 142 20.23 -2.56 -18.09
CA THR A 142 20.48 -3.61 -17.09
C THR A 142 20.07 -3.15 -15.70
N VAL A 143 20.43 -1.91 -15.34
CA VAL A 143 20.31 -1.38 -13.99
C VAL A 143 18.95 -0.75 -13.75
N VAL A 144 18.52 0.20 -14.57
CA VAL A 144 17.26 0.93 -14.36
C VAL A 144 16.08 0.12 -14.86
N SER A 145 16.10 -0.35 -16.11
CA SER A 145 15.01 -1.15 -16.69
C SER A 145 14.91 -2.53 -16.01
N GLY A 146 16.03 -3.20 -15.71
CA GLY A 146 16.04 -4.44 -14.91
C GLY A 146 15.44 -4.26 -13.51
N PHE A 147 15.78 -3.15 -12.83
CA PHE A 147 15.21 -2.82 -11.53
C PHE A 147 13.71 -2.51 -11.61
N CYS A 148 13.27 -1.71 -12.60
CA CYS A 148 11.85 -1.46 -12.87
C CYS A 148 11.08 -2.76 -13.11
N LYS A 149 11.60 -3.67 -13.96
CA LYS A 149 10.99 -4.99 -14.22
C LYS A 149 10.92 -5.85 -12.96
N GLY A 150 11.94 -5.79 -12.08
CA GLY A 150 11.94 -6.48 -10.79
C GLY A 150 10.89 -5.92 -9.82
N LEU A 151 10.72 -4.59 -9.79
CA LEU A 151 9.66 -3.93 -9.07
C LEU A 151 8.28 -4.25 -9.65
N ASP A 152 8.12 -4.32 -10.97
CA ASP A 152 6.85 -4.69 -11.63
C ASP A 152 6.45 -6.15 -11.38
N LYS A 153 7.40 -7.06 -11.11
CA LYS A 153 7.07 -8.41 -10.64
C LYS A 153 6.53 -8.41 -9.20
N GLN A 154 7.02 -7.53 -8.34
CA GLN A 154 6.42 -7.29 -7.00
C GLN A 154 5.14 -6.43 -7.07
N THR A 155 5.05 -5.58 -8.09
CA THR A 155 4.00 -4.61 -8.41
C THR A 155 3.27 -5.05 -9.67
N MET A 156 2.97 -6.35 -9.81
CA MET A 156 1.83 -6.75 -10.63
C MET A 156 0.66 -6.09 -9.91
N ALA A 157 0.28 -4.90 -10.38
CA ALA A 157 -0.49 -3.90 -9.66
C ALA A 157 -1.48 -4.62 -8.77
N LYS A 158 -1.16 -4.72 -7.47
CA LYS A 158 -1.92 -5.53 -6.54
C LYS A 158 -3.20 -4.71 -6.35
N GLN A 159 -4.14 -4.89 -7.28
CA GLN A 159 -5.35 -4.10 -7.38
C GLN A 159 -5.93 -4.08 -5.97
N VAL A 160 -6.09 -2.88 -5.42
CA VAL A 160 -6.58 -2.72 -4.05
C VAL A 160 -8.05 -3.12 -4.10
N ILE A 161 -8.32 -4.38 -3.80
CA ILE A 161 -9.67 -4.92 -3.77
C ILE A 161 -10.32 -4.41 -2.50
N THR A 162 -11.37 -3.63 -2.70
CA THR A 162 -12.15 -3.06 -1.62
C THR A 162 -13.37 -3.92 -1.31
N VAL A 163 -13.96 -3.70 -0.14
CA VAL A 163 -15.25 -4.28 0.24
C VAL A 163 -16.34 -3.95 -0.78
N HIS A 164 -16.24 -2.78 -1.43
CA HIS A 164 -17.17 -2.37 -2.49
C HIS A 164 -17.08 -3.28 -3.71
N ASP A 165 -15.86 -3.66 -4.11
CA ASP A 165 -15.62 -4.47 -5.31
C ASP A 165 -16.18 -5.89 -5.12
N ILE A 166 -15.94 -6.49 -3.94
CA ILE A 166 -16.54 -7.78 -3.58
C ILE A 166 -18.08 -7.69 -3.51
N ARG A 167 -18.62 -6.59 -2.97
CA ARG A 167 -20.07 -6.38 -2.93
C ARG A 167 -20.68 -6.29 -4.33
N GLN A 168 -20.02 -5.59 -5.26
CA GLN A 168 -20.50 -5.48 -6.63
C GLN A 168 -20.40 -6.81 -7.37
N LEU A 169 -19.32 -7.57 -7.16
CA LEU A 169 -19.15 -8.91 -7.72
C LEU A 169 -20.32 -9.81 -7.33
N PHE A 170 -20.64 -9.89 -6.04
CA PHE A 170 -21.75 -10.70 -5.55
C PHE A 170 -23.12 -10.23 -6.02
N ASN A 171 -23.38 -8.91 -6.03
CA ASN A 171 -24.62 -8.38 -6.57
C ASN A 171 -24.79 -8.71 -8.05
N ARG A 172 -23.71 -8.63 -8.84
CA ARG A 172 -23.72 -8.96 -10.27
C ARG A 172 -24.05 -10.43 -10.49
N LYS A 173 -23.33 -11.34 -9.81
CA LYS A 173 -23.58 -12.79 -9.92
C LYS A 173 -24.99 -13.18 -9.46
N TYR A 174 -25.51 -12.52 -8.43
CA TYR A 174 -26.89 -12.70 -7.99
C TYR A 174 -27.92 -12.18 -9.01
N ALA A 175 -27.71 -10.98 -9.55
CA ALA A 175 -28.57 -10.39 -10.57
C ALA A 175 -28.62 -11.26 -11.84
N GLU A 176 -27.51 -11.87 -12.23
CA GLU A 176 -27.42 -12.85 -13.32
C GLU A 176 -28.27 -14.08 -13.03
N ALA A 177 -28.18 -14.66 -11.83
CA ALA A 177 -28.97 -15.84 -11.45
C ALA A 177 -30.48 -15.59 -11.35
N VAL A 178 -30.89 -14.38 -10.93
CA VAL A 178 -32.30 -13.97 -10.84
C VAL A 178 -32.83 -13.45 -12.18
N GLY A 179 -31.96 -13.17 -13.15
CA GLY A 179 -32.33 -12.54 -14.42
C GLY A 179 -32.81 -11.09 -14.31
N GLN A 180 -32.51 -10.41 -13.18
CA GLN A 180 -32.93 -9.03 -12.93
C GLN A 180 -31.72 -8.13 -12.63
N PRO A 181 -31.39 -7.17 -13.53
CA PRO A 181 -30.26 -6.28 -13.32
C PRO A 181 -30.46 -5.38 -12.10
N GLY A 182 -29.38 -5.09 -11.37
CA GLY A 182 -29.38 -4.16 -10.24
C GLY A 182 -29.92 -4.71 -8.91
N LYS A 183 -30.33 -5.99 -8.86
CA LYS A 183 -30.71 -6.64 -7.60
C LYS A 183 -29.51 -6.76 -6.66
N LYS A 184 -29.73 -6.43 -5.39
CA LYS A 184 -28.73 -6.58 -4.32
C LYS A 184 -28.81 -7.97 -3.73
N MET A 185 -27.66 -8.56 -3.45
CA MET A 185 -27.61 -9.88 -2.85
C MET A 185 -28.20 -9.87 -1.43
N PRO A 186 -29.18 -10.74 -1.11
CA PRO A 186 -29.81 -10.77 0.19
C PRO A 186 -29.02 -11.69 1.14
N TYR A 187 -27.98 -11.13 1.78
CA TYR A 187 -27.12 -11.90 2.70
C TYR A 187 -27.85 -12.54 3.90
N LYS A 188 -29.04 -12.04 4.27
CA LYS A 188 -29.82 -12.51 5.44
C LYS A 188 -30.72 -13.72 5.12
N THR A 189 -31.24 -13.81 3.90
CA THR A 189 -32.12 -14.90 3.43
C THR A 189 -31.36 -15.80 2.45
N SER A 190 -30.06 -15.98 2.70
CA SER A 190 -29.17 -16.77 1.85
C SER A 190 -29.38 -18.28 2.00
N SER A 191 -30.34 -18.73 2.81
CA SER A 191 -30.72 -20.14 2.93
C SER A 191 -31.18 -20.75 1.60
N GLU A 192 -31.77 -19.93 0.73
CA GLU A 192 -32.26 -20.31 -0.61
C GLU A 192 -31.22 -20.07 -1.71
N LEU A 193 -29.99 -19.69 -1.36
CA LEU A 193 -28.98 -19.24 -2.31
C LEU A 193 -27.64 -19.92 -2.02
N GLU A 194 -27.05 -20.53 -3.04
CA GLU A 194 -25.71 -21.10 -2.95
C GLU A 194 -24.76 -20.41 -3.93
N MET A 195 -23.51 -20.27 -3.52
CA MET A 195 -22.45 -19.69 -4.34
C MET A 195 -21.43 -20.77 -4.67
N GLU A 196 -21.43 -21.18 -5.94
CA GLU A 196 -20.47 -22.14 -6.47
C GLU A 196 -19.20 -21.42 -6.91
N GLY A 197 -18.07 -22.15 -6.95
CA GLY A 197 -16.77 -21.60 -7.37
C GLY A 197 -16.10 -20.68 -6.34
N LEU A 198 -16.59 -20.65 -5.09
CA LEU A 198 -15.88 -19.96 -4.01
C LEU A 198 -14.57 -20.70 -3.66
N PRO A 199 -13.47 -19.97 -3.38
CA PRO A 199 -12.22 -20.59 -2.97
C PRO A 199 -12.35 -21.45 -1.71
N GLU A 200 -11.52 -22.49 -1.60
CA GLU A 200 -11.55 -23.44 -0.49
C GLU A 200 -11.52 -22.76 0.89
N GLY A 201 -12.45 -23.16 1.76
CA GLY A 201 -12.61 -22.62 3.10
C GLY A 201 -13.32 -21.27 3.21
N ILE A 202 -13.76 -20.67 2.10
CA ILE A 202 -14.52 -19.41 2.09
C ILE A 202 -16.01 -19.70 1.90
N ARG A 203 -16.83 -19.30 2.88
CA ARG A 203 -18.29 -19.34 2.79
C ARG A 203 -18.87 -17.97 2.44
N LEU A 204 -20.06 -17.94 1.86
CA LEU A 204 -20.80 -16.70 1.60
C LEU A 204 -21.11 -15.97 2.92
N LYS A 205 -20.64 -14.73 3.03
CA LYS A 205 -20.82 -13.83 4.16
C LYS A 205 -20.94 -12.40 3.62
N LYS A 206 -21.28 -11.44 4.49
CA LYS A 206 -21.25 -10.02 4.12
C LYS A 206 -19.83 -9.63 3.69
N PRO A 207 -19.66 -8.83 2.62
CA PRO A 207 -18.35 -8.42 2.12
C PRO A 207 -17.44 -7.80 3.19
N GLN A 208 -18.03 -7.07 4.14
CA GLN A 208 -17.33 -6.42 5.25
C GLN A 208 -16.71 -7.39 6.28
N CYS A 209 -17.07 -8.68 6.24
CA CYS A 209 -16.57 -9.70 7.15
C CYS A 209 -15.34 -10.45 6.60
N TYR A 210 -14.94 -10.18 5.36
CA TYR A 210 -13.74 -10.79 4.78
C TYR A 210 -12.49 -9.98 5.08
N GLY A 211 -11.42 -10.67 5.48
CA GLY A 211 -10.09 -10.08 5.56
C GLY A 211 -9.49 -9.83 4.17
N THR A 212 -8.44 -9.00 4.11
CA THR A 212 -7.76 -8.65 2.84
C THR A 212 -7.32 -9.87 2.03
N ALA A 213 -6.78 -10.90 2.68
CA ALA A 213 -6.37 -12.13 2.00
C ALA A 213 -7.56 -12.91 1.41
N GLN A 214 -8.70 -12.95 2.12
CA GLN A 214 -9.91 -13.62 1.65
C GLN A 214 -10.53 -12.88 0.47
N MET A 215 -10.62 -11.54 0.55
CA MET A 215 -11.10 -10.72 -0.56
C MET A 215 -10.23 -10.92 -1.81
N ARG A 216 -8.91 -11.06 -1.64
CA ARG A 216 -8.01 -11.34 -2.75
C ARG A 216 -8.33 -12.68 -3.43
N LYS A 217 -8.45 -13.76 -2.66
CA LYS A 217 -8.82 -15.07 -3.18
C LYS A 217 -10.17 -15.05 -3.92
N ILE A 218 -11.17 -14.38 -3.36
CA ILE A 218 -12.50 -14.24 -3.98
C ILE A 218 -12.40 -13.47 -5.31
N TRP A 219 -11.60 -12.41 -5.36
CA TRP A 219 -11.43 -11.60 -6.58
C TRP A 219 -10.67 -12.33 -7.68
N ASP A 220 -9.67 -13.13 -7.30
CA ASP A 220 -8.90 -13.91 -8.26
C ASP A 220 -9.76 -15.02 -8.88
N ALA A 221 -10.67 -15.63 -8.10
CA ALA A 221 -11.66 -16.63 -8.57
C ALA A 221 -12.99 -16.04 -9.11
N ARG A 222 -13.07 -14.72 -9.35
CA ARG A 222 -14.32 -14.02 -9.68
C ARG A 222 -15.05 -14.54 -10.94
N GLU A 223 -14.30 -15.13 -11.87
CA GLU A 223 -14.86 -15.67 -13.11
C GLU A 223 -15.56 -17.01 -12.85
N ASP A 224 -15.00 -17.82 -11.95
CA ASP A 224 -15.52 -19.14 -11.57
C ASP A 224 -16.73 -19.05 -10.61
N ILE A 225 -16.84 -17.95 -9.87
CA ILE A 225 -17.94 -17.74 -8.93
C ILE A 225 -19.28 -17.62 -9.67
N LYS A 226 -20.27 -18.42 -9.27
CA LYS A 226 -21.65 -18.37 -9.78
C LYS A 226 -22.66 -18.44 -8.64
N CYS A 227 -23.79 -17.77 -8.80
CA CYS A 227 -24.91 -17.85 -7.86
C CYS A 227 -25.93 -18.87 -8.39
N VAL A 228 -26.37 -19.78 -7.54
CA VAL A 228 -27.39 -20.78 -7.83
C VAL A 228 -28.56 -20.57 -6.87
N LEU A 229 -29.76 -20.44 -7.43
CA LEU A 229 -30.99 -20.37 -6.65
C LEU A 229 -31.38 -21.80 -6.27
N LYS A 230 -31.54 -22.07 -4.97
CA LYS A 230 -32.17 -23.30 -4.51
C LYS A 230 -33.67 -23.12 -4.61
N CYS A 231 -34.27 -23.82 -5.57
CA CYS A 231 -35.72 -23.99 -5.65
C CYS A 231 -36.22 -24.96 -4.57
#